data_AF-A0A969TXP4-F1
#
_entry.id   AF-A0A969TXP4-F1
#
_cell.length_a   1.000
_cell.length_b   1.000
_cell.length_c   1.000
_cell.angle_alpha   90.00
_cell.angle_beta   90.00
_cell.angle_gamma   90.00
#
_symmetry.space_group_name_H-M   'P 1'
#
loop_
_entity.id
_entity.type
_entity.pdbx_description
1 polymer ?
#
loop_
_entity_poly.entity_id
_entity_poly.type
_entity_poly.pdbx_seq_one_letter_code
_entity_poly.pdbx_strand_id
1 'polypeptide(L)'
;MQDPEQMIDRFSRRIYLKDRVGSAYIAPIRESNRILRSIMEYLVETSPNNSSEDWARSFLKSFLGAHKIYRLLVKSVSYEFLINLYLVYLKICQELFFNYLQSVCWHAAIKINQMFRSSNNIDLHYSIEDCFTIACISIYQPTKIFKGFDFQDRSSLEGYAFNTLKRVIKNQIAKELKSKIN
;
A
#
# COMPACT_ATOMS: atom_id res chain seq x y z
N MET A 1 13.74 -19.36 5.42
CA MET A 1 12.32 -19.31 5.00
C MET A 1 11.59 -18.36 5.92
N GLN A 2 10.77 -17.47 5.38
CA GLN A 2 9.88 -16.65 6.19
C GLN A 2 8.75 -17.55 6.69
N ASP A 3 8.37 -17.39 7.96
CA ASP A 3 7.26 -18.13 8.57
C ASP A 3 5.95 -17.86 7.79
N PRO A 4 5.25 -18.91 7.29
CA PRO A 4 3.97 -18.77 6.59
C PRO A 4 2.97 -17.86 7.31
N GLU A 5 2.91 -17.96 8.64
CA GLU A 5 1.99 -17.16 9.44
C GLU A 5 2.34 -15.67 9.39
N GLN A 6 3.64 -15.33 9.42
CA GLN A 6 4.08 -13.94 9.29
C GLN A 6 3.75 -13.36 7.92
N MET A 7 3.83 -14.18 6.85
CA MET A 7 3.45 -13.75 5.51
C MET A 7 1.94 -13.51 5.42
N ILE A 8 1.13 -14.47 5.87
CA ILE A 8 -0.33 -14.36 5.93
C ILE A 8 -0.76 -13.11 6.69
N ASP A 9 -0.15 -12.86 7.85
CA ASP A 9 -0.42 -11.69 8.67
C ASP A 9 -0.12 -10.39 7.91
N ARG A 10 1.03 -10.32 7.23
CA ARG A 10 1.48 -9.13 6.51
C ARG A 10 0.54 -8.70 5.40
N PHE A 11 -0.08 -9.64 4.70
CA PHE A 11 -1.02 -9.34 3.61
C PHE A 11 -2.48 -9.21 4.05
N SER A 12 -2.84 -9.74 5.22
CA SER A 12 -4.23 -9.72 5.72
C SER A 12 -4.52 -8.64 6.75
N ARG A 13 -3.49 -8.05 7.36
CA ARG A 13 -3.61 -7.12 8.48
C ARG A 13 -3.60 -5.67 8.02
N ARG A 14 -4.63 -4.94 8.44
CA ARG A 14 -4.75 -3.49 8.26
C ARG A 14 -4.30 -2.75 9.50
N ILE A 15 -3.75 -1.57 9.28
CA ILE A 15 -3.39 -0.56 10.26
C ILE A 15 -4.44 0.54 10.24
N TYR A 16 -5.07 0.78 11.38
CA TYR A 16 -5.95 1.92 11.60
C TYR A 16 -5.35 2.80 12.69
N LEU A 17 -5.63 4.09 12.63
CA LEU A 17 -5.23 5.03 13.68
C LEU A 17 -6.42 5.22 14.62
N LYS A 18 -6.17 5.10 15.93
CA LYS A 18 -7.18 5.34 16.95
C LYS A 18 -6.63 6.24 18.03
N ASP A 19 -7.46 7.16 18.48
CA ASP A 19 -7.21 7.94 19.70
C ASP A 19 -7.13 7.00 20.89
N ARG A 20 -6.04 7.10 21.63
CA ARG A 20 -5.94 6.39 22.91
C ARG A 20 -6.67 7.22 23.96
N VAL A 21 -7.81 6.72 24.43
CA VAL A 21 -8.63 7.35 25.47
C VAL A 21 -7.74 7.80 26.63
N GLY A 22 -7.73 9.11 26.91
CA GLY A 22 -6.96 9.72 28.00
C GLY A 22 -5.53 10.18 27.66
N SER A 23 -5.09 10.10 26.40
CA SER A 23 -3.80 10.66 25.97
C SER A 23 -3.88 11.29 24.57
N ALA A 24 -3.16 12.39 24.33
CA ALA A 24 -3.00 13.00 23.00
C ALA A 24 -2.06 12.16 22.08
N TYR A 25 -2.15 10.83 22.17
CA TYR A 25 -1.29 9.89 21.47
C TYR A 25 -2.12 8.96 20.57
N ILE A 26 -1.83 9.01 19.28
CA ILE A 26 -2.41 8.16 18.26
C ILE A 26 -1.66 6.83 18.24
N ALA A 27 -2.39 5.73 18.40
CA ALA A 27 -1.80 4.40 18.29
C ALA A 27 -2.21 3.72 16.97
N PRO A 28 -1.27 3.07 16.26
CA PRO A 28 -1.60 2.18 15.17
C PRO A 28 -2.22 0.89 15.74
N ILE A 29 -3.48 0.64 15.41
CA ILE A 29 -4.18 -0.62 15.70
C ILE A 29 -4.07 -1.53 14.50
N ARG A 30 -3.82 -2.81 14.77
CA ARG A 30 -3.68 -3.84 13.75
C ARG A 30 -4.86 -4.79 13.81
N GLU A 31 -5.58 -4.94 12.71
CA GLU A 31 -6.73 -5.83 12.60
C GLU A 31 -6.62 -6.71 11.36
N SER A 32 -6.83 -8.02 11.53
CA SER A 32 -6.78 -8.97 10.40
C SER A 32 -8.13 -9.05 9.70
N ASN A 33 -8.13 -8.92 8.38
CA ASN A 33 -9.28 -9.19 7.55
C ASN A 33 -9.38 -10.70 7.27
N ARG A 34 -10.44 -11.34 7.78
CA ARG A 34 -10.65 -12.79 7.66
C ARG A 34 -10.66 -13.29 6.21
N ILE A 35 -11.29 -12.55 5.29
CA ILE A 35 -11.37 -12.95 3.88
C ILE A 35 -9.98 -12.90 3.23
N LEU A 36 -9.25 -11.80 3.42
CA LEU A 36 -7.89 -11.66 2.88
C LEU A 36 -6.93 -12.69 3.50
N ARG A 37 -7.13 -13.01 4.78
CA ARG A 37 -6.38 -14.05 5.48
C ARG A 37 -6.59 -15.42 4.82
N SER A 38 -7.84 -15.86 4.66
CA SER A 38 -8.15 -17.16 4.03
C SER A 38 -7.66 -17.25 2.58
N ILE A 39 -7.74 -16.14 1.84
CA ILE A 39 -7.15 -16.09 0.49
C ILE A 39 -5.63 -16.27 0.55
N MET A 40 -4.96 -15.56 1.46
CA MET A 40 -3.50 -15.66 1.57
C MET A 40 -3.06 -17.04 2.07
N GLU A 41 -3.79 -17.66 3.00
CA GLU A 41 -3.60 -19.05 3.43
C GLU A 41 -3.58 -19.99 2.22
N TYR A 42 -4.63 -19.93 1.38
CA TYR A 42 -4.70 -20.72 0.15
C TYR A 42 -3.54 -20.44 -0.83
N LEU A 43 -3.14 -19.18 -0.99
CA LEU A 43 -2.02 -18.81 -1.86
C LEU A 43 -0.69 -19.38 -1.33
N VAL A 44 -0.44 -19.30 -0.03
CA VAL A 44 0.78 -19.83 0.59
C VAL A 44 0.83 -21.36 0.52
N GLU A 45 -0.31 -22.03 0.74
CA GLU A 45 -0.41 -23.49 0.59
C GLU A 45 -0.11 -23.96 -0.84
N THR A 46 -0.61 -23.24 -1.84
CA THR A 46 -0.43 -23.59 -3.26
C THR A 46 0.93 -23.20 -3.82
N SER A 47 1.68 -22.32 -3.17
CA SER A 47 3.03 -21.91 -3.59
C SER A 47 3.93 -21.60 -2.37
N PRO A 48 4.34 -22.64 -1.61
CA PRO A 48 4.99 -22.49 -0.31
C PRO A 48 6.41 -21.92 -0.38
N ASN A 49 7.01 -21.91 -1.57
CA ASN A 49 8.38 -21.42 -1.78
C ASN A 49 8.44 -19.91 -2.05
N ASN A 50 7.31 -19.25 -2.30
CA ASN A 50 7.28 -17.82 -2.57
C ASN A 50 7.52 -17.02 -1.29
N SER A 51 8.39 -16.01 -1.34
CA SER A 51 8.54 -15.05 -0.24
C SER A 51 7.42 -13.99 -0.25
N SER A 52 7.35 -13.18 0.81
CA SER A 52 6.45 -12.01 0.81
C SER A 52 6.76 -11.05 -0.34
N GLU A 53 8.03 -10.88 -0.68
CA GLU A 53 8.44 -10.00 -1.79
C GLU A 53 7.96 -10.57 -3.13
N ASP A 54 8.03 -11.89 -3.33
CA ASP A 54 7.58 -12.55 -4.56
C ASP A 54 6.06 -12.36 -4.77
N TRP A 55 5.28 -12.53 -3.70
CA TRP A 55 3.84 -12.27 -3.72
C TRP A 55 3.52 -10.81 -4.01
N ALA A 56 4.19 -9.88 -3.33
CA ALA A 56 3.98 -8.45 -3.54
C ALA A 56 4.33 -8.04 -4.99
N ARG A 57 5.41 -8.58 -5.56
CA ARG A 57 5.76 -8.37 -6.98
C ARG A 57 4.74 -8.97 -7.93
N SER A 58 4.23 -10.15 -7.61
CA SER A 58 3.18 -10.80 -8.39
C SER A 58 1.91 -9.95 -8.43
N PHE A 59 1.42 -9.49 -7.28
CA PHE A 59 0.26 -8.61 -7.19
C PHE A 59 0.50 -7.30 -7.95
N LEU A 60 1.67 -6.68 -7.81
CA LEU A 60 2.05 -5.48 -8.56
C LEU A 60 1.99 -5.68 -10.07
N LYS A 61 2.52 -6.80 -10.57
CA LYS A 61 2.45 -7.16 -11.99
C LYS A 61 1.01 -7.32 -12.47
N SER A 62 0.15 -7.96 -11.66
CA SER A 62 -1.25 -8.23 -12.03
C SER A 62 -2.03 -6.96 -12.35
N PHE A 63 -1.91 -5.91 -11.54
CA PHE A 63 -2.64 -4.66 -11.80
C PHE A 63 -1.90 -3.68 -12.74
N LEU A 64 -0.56 -3.72 -12.86
CA LEU A 64 0.15 -2.99 -13.92
C LEU A 64 -0.15 -3.54 -15.32
N GLY A 65 -0.34 -4.86 -15.43
CA GLY A 65 -0.71 -5.54 -16.68
C GLY A 65 -2.21 -5.55 -16.98
N ALA A 66 -3.06 -5.08 -16.05
CA ALA A 66 -4.50 -5.27 -16.10
C ALA A 66 -5.17 -4.75 -17.37
N HIS A 67 -4.74 -3.59 -17.86
CA HIS A 67 -5.33 -3.00 -19.05
C HIS A 67 -5.18 -3.89 -20.30
N LYS A 68 -4.06 -4.60 -20.45
CA LYS A 68 -3.82 -5.50 -21.59
C LYS A 68 -4.73 -6.72 -21.53
N ILE A 69 -4.84 -7.35 -20.36
CA ILE A 69 -5.66 -8.55 -20.15
C ILE A 69 -7.14 -8.21 -20.31
N TYR A 70 -7.59 -7.12 -19.68
CA TYR A 70 -8.96 -6.64 -19.82
C TYR A 70 -9.33 -6.37 -21.30
N ARG A 71 -8.43 -5.72 -22.05
CA ARG A 71 -8.64 -5.47 -23.49
C ARG A 71 -8.76 -6.77 -24.31
N LEU A 72 -8.04 -7.83 -23.94
CA LEU A 72 -8.16 -9.13 -24.58
C LEU A 72 -9.52 -9.78 -24.25
N LEU A 73 -9.93 -9.75 -22.98
CA LEU A 73 -11.19 -10.35 -22.50
C LEU A 73 -12.43 -9.66 -23.05
N VAL A 74 -12.42 -8.34 -23.23
CA VAL A 74 -13.58 -7.58 -23.78
C VAL A 74 -13.75 -7.80 -25.28
N LYS A 75 -12.67 -8.05 -26.01
CA LYS A 75 -12.73 -8.27 -27.47
C LYS A 75 -13.34 -9.61 -27.85
N SER A 76 -13.30 -10.58 -26.94
CA SER A 76 -13.95 -11.87 -27.12
C SER A 76 -15.38 -11.80 -26.58
N VAL A 77 -16.33 -11.84 -27.52
CA VAL A 77 -17.74 -11.40 -27.40
C VAL A 77 -18.61 -12.14 -26.34
N SER A 78 -18.06 -12.97 -25.45
CA SER A 78 -18.88 -13.85 -24.58
C SER A 78 -18.30 -14.18 -23.19
N TYR A 79 -17.47 -13.32 -22.61
CA TYR A 79 -16.78 -13.62 -21.35
C TYR A 79 -17.12 -12.68 -20.17
N GLU A 80 -18.37 -12.24 -20.05
CA GLU A 80 -18.81 -11.39 -18.94
C GLU A 80 -18.45 -11.98 -17.57
N PHE A 81 -18.66 -13.28 -17.37
CA PHE A 81 -18.27 -13.98 -16.14
C PHE A 81 -16.76 -13.91 -15.88
N LEU A 82 -15.91 -14.15 -16.89
CA LEU A 82 -14.45 -14.08 -16.71
C LEU A 82 -13.97 -12.66 -16.47
N ILE A 83 -14.61 -11.66 -17.09
CA ILE A 83 -14.33 -10.25 -16.83
C ILE A 83 -14.62 -9.94 -15.36
N ASN A 84 -15.78 -10.33 -14.85
CA ASN A 84 -16.15 -10.13 -13.45
C ASN A 84 -15.18 -10.85 -12.50
N LEU A 85 -14.85 -12.11 -12.76
CA LEU A 85 -13.89 -12.87 -11.97
C LEU A 85 -12.51 -12.19 -11.95
N TYR A 86 -12.07 -11.67 -13.11
CA TYR A 86 -10.80 -10.96 -13.23
C TYR A 86 -10.79 -9.63 -12.47
N LEU A 87 -11.89 -8.86 -12.51
CA LEU A 87 -12.02 -7.63 -11.73
C LEU A 87 -12.00 -7.90 -10.22
N VAL A 88 -12.67 -8.97 -9.76
CA VAL A 88 -12.62 -9.42 -8.37
C VAL A 88 -11.20 -9.80 -7.97
N TYR A 89 -10.50 -10.58 -8.80
CA TYR A 89 -9.09 -10.94 -8.59
C TYR A 89 -8.20 -9.69 -8.46
N LEU A 90 -8.34 -8.72 -9.38
CA LEU A 90 -7.56 -7.48 -9.32
C LEU A 90 -7.81 -6.68 -8.03
N LYS A 91 -9.07 -6.61 -7.58
CA LYS A 91 -9.42 -5.95 -6.32
C LYS A 91 -8.78 -6.65 -5.12
N ILE A 92 -8.80 -7.99 -5.09
CA ILE A 92 -8.14 -8.77 -4.04
C ILE A 92 -6.63 -8.50 -4.05
N CYS A 93 -5.97 -8.55 -5.21
CA CYS A 93 -4.54 -8.23 -5.32
C CYS A 93 -4.22 -6.82 -4.83
N GLN A 94 -5.06 -5.83 -5.15
CA GLN A 94 -4.89 -4.46 -4.68
C GLN A 94 -4.97 -4.37 -3.15
N GLU A 95 -5.95 -5.04 -2.53
CA GLU A 95 -6.13 -5.04 -1.08
C GLU A 95 -4.99 -5.76 -0.34
N LEU A 96 -4.56 -6.93 -0.82
CA LEU A 96 -3.40 -7.64 -0.27
C LEU A 96 -2.14 -6.77 -0.38
N PHE A 97 -1.88 -6.20 -1.56
CA PHE A 97 -0.73 -5.33 -1.80
C PHE A 97 -0.76 -4.05 -0.94
N PHE A 98 -1.96 -3.47 -0.75
CA PHE A 98 -2.16 -2.32 0.12
C PHE A 98 -1.77 -2.66 1.57
N ASN A 99 -2.27 -3.77 2.13
CA ASN A 99 -1.95 -4.19 3.49
C ASN A 99 -0.45 -4.43 3.68
N TYR A 100 0.18 -5.10 2.70
CA TYR A 100 1.62 -5.33 2.68
C TYR A 100 2.43 -4.02 2.81
N LEU A 101 2.04 -2.97 2.07
CA LEU A 101 2.71 -1.66 2.10
C LEU A 101 2.22 -0.71 3.20
N GLN A 102 1.17 -1.06 3.94
CA GLN A 102 0.60 -0.14 4.92
C GLN A 102 1.55 0.13 6.08
N SER A 103 2.35 -0.88 6.45
CA SER A 103 3.45 -0.70 7.40
C SER A 103 4.48 0.32 6.90
N VAL A 104 4.81 0.32 5.60
CA VAL A 104 5.72 1.28 4.98
C VAL A 104 5.13 2.68 5.00
N CYS A 105 3.82 2.83 4.80
CA CYS A 105 3.12 4.11 4.94
C CYS A 105 3.27 4.70 6.33
N TRP A 106 3.11 3.88 7.37
CA TRP A 106 3.28 4.28 8.75
C TRP A 106 4.71 4.79 9.03
N HIS A 107 5.73 4.05 8.60
CA HIS A 107 7.12 4.47 8.79
C HIS A 107 7.46 5.75 8.01
N ALA A 108 6.95 5.89 6.79
CA ALA A 108 7.12 7.11 6.00
C ALA A 108 6.47 8.32 6.69
N ALA A 109 5.25 8.14 7.23
CA ALA A 109 4.53 9.17 7.97
C ALA A 109 5.29 9.62 9.23
N ILE A 110 5.75 8.69 10.07
CA ILE A 110 6.59 8.99 11.23
C ILE A 110 7.79 9.84 10.81
N LYS A 111 8.51 9.40 9.77
CA LYS A 111 9.75 10.06 9.36
C LYS A 111 9.53 11.49 8.89
N ILE A 112 8.43 11.74 8.17
CA ILE A 112 8.08 13.08 7.70
C ILE A 112 7.57 13.96 8.85
N ASN A 113 6.69 13.43 9.71
CA ASN A 113 6.19 14.16 10.87
C ASN A 113 7.34 14.60 11.79
N GLN A 114 8.29 13.71 12.11
CA GLN A 114 9.49 14.05 12.88
C GLN A 114 10.30 15.16 12.21
N MET A 115 10.53 15.05 10.90
CA MET A 115 11.29 16.04 10.14
C MET A 115 10.63 17.42 10.17
N PHE A 116 9.30 17.49 10.07
CA PHE A 116 8.58 18.75 10.12
C PHE A 116 8.44 19.34 11.52
N ARG A 117 8.29 18.50 12.55
CA ARG A 117 8.31 18.95 13.95
C ARG A 117 9.64 19.59 14.34
N SER A 118 10.74 19.16 13.72
CA SER A 118 12.06 19.80 13.88
C SER A 118 12.20 21.13 13.13
N SER A 119 11.21 21.53 12.32
CA SER A 119 11.22 22.81 11.61
C SER A 119 10.65 23.92 12.50
N ASN A 120 11.24 25.11 12.41
CA ASN A 120 10.72 26.32 13.05
C ASN A 120 9.42 26.83 12.40
N ASN A 121 9.04 26.31 11.23
CA ASN A 121 7.79 26.69 10.57
C ASN A 121 6.63 25.84 11.10
N ILE A 122 5.74 26.47 11.89
CA ILE A 122 4.57 25.83 12.50
C ILE A 122 3.59 25.33 11.44
N ASP A 123 3.51 25.96 10.28
CA ASP A 123 2.62 25.53 9.19
C ASP A 123 3.01 24.15 8.64
N LEU A 124 4.24 23.70 8.88
CA LEU A 124 4.69 22.36 8.51
C LEU A 124 4.29 21.28 9.53
N HIS A 125 3.75 21.64 10.69
CA HIS A 125 3.42 20.72 11.79
C HIS A 125 2.17 19.88 11.52
N TYR A 126 2.10 19.27 10.33
CA TYR A 126 1.10 18.28 9.96
C TYR A 126 1.08 17.13 10.95
N SER A 127 -0.12 16.69 11.30
CA SER A 127 -0.33 15.55 12.18
C SER A 127 0.26 14.28 11.55
N ILE A 128 0.56 13.28 12.39
CA ILE A 128 1.07 12.00 11.87
C ILE A 128 -0.04 11.26 11.10
N GLU A 129 -1.29 11.53 11.46
CA GLU A 129 -2.52 11.03 10.86
C GLU A 129 -2.69 11.54 9.44
N ASP A 130 -2.46 12.84 9.22
CA ASP A 130 -2.49 13.43 7.88
C ASP A 130 -1.38 12.85 7.02
N CYS A 131 -0.16 12.76 7.56
CA CYS A 131 0.98 12.16 6.87
C CYS A 131 0.69 10.69 6.48
N PHE A 132 0.09 9.92 7.40
CA PHE A 132 -0.28 8.52 7.17
C PHE A 132 -1.41 8.39 6.15
N THR A 133 -2.42 9.26 6.22
CA THR A 133 -3.55 9.29 5.29
C THR A 133 -3.08 9.58 3.87
N ILE A 134 -2.21 10.59 3.68
CA ILE A 134 -1.61 10.91 2.39
C ILE A 134 -0.86 9.68 1.84
N ALA A 135 -0.07 9.00 2.69
CA ALA A 135 0.66 7.81 2.28
C ALA A 135 -0.28 6.67 1.85
N CYS A 136 -1.31 6.36 2.65
CA CYS A 136 -2.31 5.33 2.38
C CYS A 136 -3.10 5.60 1.09
N ILE A 137 -3.57 6.83 0.87
CA ILE A 137 -4.26 7.21 -0.38
C ILE A 137 -3.35 6.96 -1.59
N SER A 138 -2.06 7.26 -1.44
CA SER A 138 -1.10 7.14 -2.53
C SER A 138 -0.79 5.69 -2.89
N ILE A 139 -0.62 4.80 -1.91
CA ILE A 139 -0.42 3.36 -2.20
C ILE A 139 -1.67 2.67 -2.73
N TYR A 140 -2.87 3.22 -2.47
CA TYR A 140 -4.10 2.73 -3.12
C TYR A 140 -4.12 3.01 -4.64
N GLN A 141 -3.20 3.85 -5.13
CA GLN A 141 -2.92 4.08 -6.56
C GLN A 141 -1.53 3.56 -6.94
N PRO A 142 -1.28 2.24 -6.85
CA PRO A 142 0.06 1.67 -6.92
C PRO A 142 0.73 1.90 -8.28
N THR A 143 -0.05 2.05 -9.37
CA THR A 143 0.49 2.38 -10.70
C THR A 143 1.19 3.74 -10.77
N LYS A 144 0.79 4.71 -9.93
CA LYS A 144 1.45 6.02 -9.83
C LYS A 144 2.71 5.94 -8.99
N ILE A 145 2.67 5.20 -7.88
CA ILE A 145 3.81 5.04 -7.00
C ILE A 145 4.93 4.27 -7.71
N PHE A 146 4.63 3.15 -8.34
CA PHE A 146 5.61 2.22 -8.92
C PHE A 146 5.84 2.43 -10.43
N LYS A 147 5.49 3.60 -10.99
CA LYS A 147 5.64 3.88 -12.43
C LYS A 147 7.07 3.65 -12.96
N GLY A 148 8.08 3.90 -12.13
CA GLY A 148 9.50 3.74 -12.48
C GLY A 148 10.18 2.61 -11.71
N PHE A 149 9.43 1.67 -11.15
CA PHE A 149 10.02 0.53 -10.45
C PHE A 149 10.55 -0.48 -11.47
N ASP A 150 11.81 -0.86 -11.32
CA ASP A 150 12.43 -1.90 -12.14
C ASP A 150 12.32 -3.26 -11.43
N PHE A 151 11.63 -4.20 -12.07
CA PHE A 151 11.48 -5.56 -11.54
C PHE A 151 12.77 -6.38 -11.60
N GLN A 152 13.75 -5.97 -12.41
CA GLN A 152 15.04 -6.64 -12.56
C GLN A 152 16.09 -6.12 -11.56
N ASP A 153 15.85 -4.96 -10.96
CA ASP A 153 16.72 -4.42 -9.94
C ASP A 153 16.56 -5.19 -8.61
N ARG A 154 17.63 -5.21 -7.82
CA ARG A 154 17.69 -5.84 -6.49
C ARG A 154 16.98 -5.02 -5.41
N SER A 155 16.45 -3.84 -5.75
CA SER A 155 15.72 -3.01 -4.80
C SER A 155 14.42 -3.66 -4.36
N SER A 156 14.14 -3.66 -3.05
CA SER A 156 12.89 -4.17 -2.50
C SER A 156 11.73 -3.21 -2.79
N LEU A 157 10.53 -3.77 -2.95
CA LEU A 157 9.31 -2.98 -3.13
C LEU A 157 9.09 -2.00 -1.98
N GLU A 158 9.34 -2.44 -0.75
CA GLU A 158 9.20 -1.61 0.45
C GLU A 158 10.19 -0.45 0.46
N GLY A 159 11.46 -0.70 0.09
CA GLY A 159 12.47 0.35 0.05
C GLY A 159 12.15 1.41 -1.00
N TYR A 160 11.71 0.97 -2.18
CA TYR A 160 11.23 1.86 -3.24
C TYR A 160 10.00 2.67 -2.79
N ALA A 161 9.00 1.99 -2.21
CA ALA A 161 7.79 2.62 -1.71
C ALA A 161 8.10 3.65 -0.62
N PHE A 162 8.95 3.32 0.35
CA PHE A 162 9.31 4.20 1.45
C PHE A 162 9.88 5.53 0.96
N ASN A 163 10.86 5.48 0.05
CA ASN A 163 11.49 6.66 -0.52
C ASN A 163 10.50 7.49 -1.34
N THR A 164 9.66 6.82 -2.14
CA THR A 164 8.64 7.48 -2.95
C THR A 164 7.58 8.15 -2.08
N LEU A 165 7.08 7.48 -1.05
CA LEU A 165 6.06 7.99 -0.14
C LEU A 165 6.55 9.21 0.64
N LYS A 166 7.79 9.21 1.13
CA LYS A 166 8.38 10.41 1.75
C LYS A 166 8.30 11.63 0.83
N ARG A 167 8.61 11.46 -0.46
CA ARG A 167 8.51 12.55 -1.44
C ARG A 167 7.06 12.96 -1.69
N VAL A 168 6.15 11.99 -1.80
CA VAL A 168 4.72 12.26 -2.02
C VAL A 168 4.12 13.06 -0.86
N ILE A 169 4.35 12.64 0.38
CA ILE A 169 3.84 13.35 1.58
C ILE A 169 4.35 14.80 1.59
N LYS A 170 5.67 15.01 1.40
CA LYS A 170 6.26 16.36 1.35
C LYS A 170 5.63 17.23 0.27
N ASN A 171 5.49 16.70 -0.94
CA ASN A 171 4.98 17.45 -2.08
C ASN A 171 3.50 17.81 -1.89
N GLN A 172 2.71 16.90 -1.33
CA GLN A 172 1.30 17.13 -1.05
C GLN A 172 1.12 18.24 -0.01
N ILE A 173 1.87 18.19 1.09
CA ILE A 173 1.85 19.24 2.13
C ILE A 173 2.29 20.58 1.57
N ALA A 174 3.39 20.63 0.80
CA ALA A 174 3.84 21.86 0.17
C ALA A 174 2.79 22.45 -0.80
N LYS A 175 2.03 21.60 -1.50
CA LYS A 175 0.93 22.04 -2.38
C LYS A 175 -0.23 22.63 -1.57
N GLU A 176 -0.64 21.98 -0.49
CA GLU A 176 -1.73 22.44 0.38
C GLU A 176 -1.40 23.77 1.06
N LEU A 177 -0.16 23.95 1.51
CA LEU A 177 0.30 25.21 2.08
C LEU A 177 0.28 26.36 1.07
N LYS A 178 0.73 26.11 -0.17
CA LYS A 178 0.64 27.12 -1.24
C LYS A 178 -0.80 27.51 -1.56
N SER A 179 -1.73 26.57 -1.53
CA SER A 179 -3.15 26.87 -1.79
C SER A 179 -3.85 27.64 -0.67
N LYS A 180 -3.28 27.70 0.53
CA LYS A 180 -3.82 28.52 1.64
C LYS A 180 -3.39 29.98 1.59
N ILE A 181 -2.35 30.28 0.80
CA ILE A 181 -1.77 31.63 0.66
C ILE A 181 -2.40 32.38 -0.52
N ASN A 182 -3.01 31.67 -1.47
CA ASN A 182 -3.75 32.21 -2.62
C ASN A 182 -5.25 32.24 -2.33
#